data_AF-A0A418NTZ6-F1
#
_entry.id   AF-A0A418NTZ6-F1
#
_cell.length_a   1.000
_cell.length_b   1.000
_cell.length_c   1.000
_cell.angle_alpha   90.00
_cell.angle_beta   90.00
_cell.angle_gamma   90.00
#
_symmetry.space_group_name_H-M   'P 1'
#
loop_
_entity.id
_entity.type
_entity.pdbx_description
1 polymer ?
#
loop_
_entity_poly.entity_id
_entity_poly.type
_entity_poly.pdbx_seq_one_letter_code
_entity_poly.pdbx_strand_id
1 'polypeptide(L)'
;MPDTSPLPAEPKDQLDLYRMAVQALGGIAKHARLLSFSDRHGRFLYAGDKPVSASILADTAKALEQHARICRELERRLSPAFTGNMTETQRQQEAGKSAHARGRKRGGTSSSSGAVGHD
;
A
#
# COMPACT_ATOMS: atom_id res chain seq x y z
N MET A 1 31.01 7.44 -7.23
CA MET A 1 29.72 7.03 -6.67
C MET A 1 30.01 6.42 -5.30
N PRO A 2 29.44 6.91 -4.19
CA PRO A 2 29.61 6.22 -2.92
C PRO A 2 28.96 4.84 -3.03
N ASP A 3 29.71 3.83 -2.63
CA ASP A 3 29.22 2.46 -2.52
C ASP A 3 28.14 2.44 -1.43
N THR A 4 26.87 2.51 -1.84
CA THR A 4 25.71 2.31 -0.95
C THR A 4 25.50 0.83 -0.64
N SER A 5 26.58 0.05 -0.56
CA SER A 5 26.52 -1.28 0.03
C SER A 5 26.14 -1.13 1.49
N PRO A 6 25.02 -1.74 1.94
CA PRO A 6 24.67 -1.71 3.35
C PRO A 6 25.84 -2.30 4.14
N LEU A 7 26.24 -1.60 5.22
CA LEU A 7 27.22 -2.09 6.18
C LEU A 7 26.83 -3.51 6.63
N PRO A 8 27.80 -4.39 6.94
CA PRO A 8 27.47 -5.72 7.44
C PRO A 8 26.56 -5.57 8.66
N ALA A 9 25.32 -6.07 8.54
CA ALA A 9 24.36 -5.99 9.62
C ALA A 9 24.90 -6.79 10.81
N GLU A 10 24.92 -6.19 12.01
CA GLU A 10 25.12 -6.96 13.23
C GLU A 10 24.09 -8.10 13.26
N PRO A 11 24.43 -9.31 13.78
CA PRO A 11 23.54 -10.47 13.71
C PRO A 11 22.12 -10.21 14.26
N LYS A 12 22.01 -9.33 15.26
CA LYS A 12 20.73 -8.88 15.82
C LYS A 12 19.93 -8.03 14.84
N ASP A 13 20.58 -7.07 14.19
CA ASP A 13 19.95 -6.19 13.21
C ASP A 13 19.46 -6.98 11.99
N GLN A 14 20.22 -7.99 11.56
CA GLN A 14 19.82 -8.87 10.47
C GLN A 14 18.58 -9.71 10.81
N LEU A 15 18.50 -10.23 12.04
CA LEU A 15 17.34 -11.00 12.49
C LEU A 15 16.08 -10.13 12.58
N ASP A 16 16.22 -8.88 13.02
CA ASP A 16 15.11 -7.95 13.08
C ASP A 16 14.62 -7.54 11.68
N LEU A 17 15.53 -7.28 10.74
CA LEU A 17 15.18 -7.09 9.33
C LEU A 17 14.47 -8.31 8.73
N TYR A 18 14.96 -9.52 9.02
CA TYR A 18 14.32 -10.76 8.61
C TYR A 18 12.89 -10.88 9.18
N ARG A 19 12.70 -10.57 10.47
CA ARG A 19 11.37 -10.59 11.10
C ARG A 19 10.42 -9.59 10.44
N MET A 20 10.89 -8.39 10.13
CA MET A 20 10.10 -7.37 9.41
C MET A 20 9.69 -7.89 8.03
N ALA A 21 10.62 -8.51 7.30
CA ALA A 21 10.33 -9.11 5.99
C ALA A 21 9.27 -10.23 6.08
N VAL A 22 9.40 -11.13 7.06
CA VAL A 22 8.42 -12.19 7.32
C VAL A 22 7.03 -11.61 7.61
N GLN A 23 6.95 -10.54 8.42
CA GLN A 23 5.68 -9.87 8.71
C GLN A 23 5.09 -9.21 7.46
N ALA A 24 5.89 -8.52 6.66
CA ALA A 24 5.45 -7.93 5.40
C ALA A 24 4.89 -8.98 4.42
N LEU A 25 5.46 -10.19 4.41
CA LEU A 25 4.96 -11.29 3.58
C LEU A 25 3.66 -11.91 4.12
N GLY A 26 3.19 -11.54 5.31
CA GLY A 26 1.98 -12.04 5.93
C GLY A 26 2.21 -13.08 7.05
N GLY A 27 3.40 -13.05 7.67
CA GLY A 27 3.73 -13.84 8.86
C GLY A 27 4.36 -15.19 8.57
N ILE A 28 4.72 -15.90 9.65
CA ILE A 28 5.55 -17.12 9.63
C ILE A 28 4.94 -18.22 8.75
N ALA A 29 3.63 -18.49 8.89
CA ALA A 29 2.98 -19.57 8.13
C ALA A 29 2.99 -19.32 6.62
N LYS A 30 2.81 -18.06 6.20
CA LYS A 30 2.84 -17.71 4.78
C LYS A 30 4.26 -17.74 4.23
N HIS A 31 5.23 -17.24 4.99
CA HIS A 31 6.65 -17.32 4.64
C HIS A 31 7.12 -18.79 4.51
N ALA A 32 6.70 -19.66 5.43
CA ALA A 32 7.03 -21.09 5.38
C ALA A 32 6.54 -21.78 4.12
N ARG A 33 5.30 -21.50 3.72
CA ARG A 33 4.72 -22.00 2.47
C ARG A 33 5.45 -21.45 1.24
N LEU A 34 5.81 -20.16 1.25
CA LEU A 34 6.54 -19.53 0.14
C LEU A 34 7.91 -20.17 -0.09
N LEU A 35 8.62 -20.52 0.98
CA LEU A 35 9.96 -21.10 0.91
C LEU A 35 9.97 -22.63 1.00
N SER A 36 8.79 -23.28 0.95
CA SER A 36 8.64 -24.75 0.99
C SER A 36 9.32 -25.44 2.18
N PHE A 37 9.32 -24.81 3.36
CA PHE A 37 9.80 -25.43 4.59
C PHE A 37 8.66 -25.67 5.59
N SER A 38 8.91 -26.48 6.63
CA SER A 38 7.91 -26.72 7.68
C SER A 38 7.65 -25.50 8.56
N ASP A 39 6.41 -25.30 9.01
CA ASP A 39 6.04 -24.23 9.95
C ASP A 39 6.93 -24.20 11.21
N ARG A 40 7.32 -25.39 11.69
CA ARG A 40 8.25 -25.54 12.81
C ARG A 40 9.63 -24.92 12.49
N HIS A 41 10.15 -25.16 11.29
CA HIS A 41 11.41 -24.57 10.86
C HIS A 41 11.32 -23.04 10.78
N GLY A 42 10.23 -22.52 10.21
CA GLY A 42 9.97 -21.07 10.16
C GLY A 42 9.94 -20.40 11.52
N ARG A 43 9.29 -21.05 12.51
CA ARG A 43 9.25 -20.56 13.89
C ARG A 43 10.64 -20.47 14.52
N PHE A 44 11.48 -21.50 14.36
CA PHE A 44 12.85 -21.48 14.89
C PHE A 44 13.71 -20.38 14.26
N LEU A 45 13.60 -20.17 12.95
CA LEU A 45 14.30 -19.07 12.27
C LEU A 45 13.81 -17.70 12.76
N TYR A 46 12.49 -17.53 12.89
CA TYR A 46 11.88 -16.27 13.35
C TYR A 46 12.22 -15.94 14.81
N ALA A 47 12.26 -16.96 15.68
CA ALA A 47 12.66 -16.82 17.07
C ALA A 47 14.15 -16.46 17.22
N GLY A 48 14.99 -16.84 16.25
CA GLY A 48 16.44 -16.74 16.36
C GLY A 48 17.09 -18.00 16.96
N ASP A 49 16.31 -19.02 17.26
CA ASP A 49 16.79 -20.33 17.75
C ASP A 49 17.63 -21.06 16.70
N LYS A 50 17.46 -20.71 15.42
CA LYS A 50 18.32 -21.14 14.32
C LYS A 50 18.82 -19.93 13.53
N PRO A 51 20.10 -19.92 13.12
CA PRO A 51 20.63 -18.85 12.31
C PRO A 51 19.95 -18.82 10.93
N VAL A 52 19.70 -17.61 10.43
CA VAL A 52 19.14 -17.41 9.08
C VAL A 52 20.30 -17.46 8.08
N SER A 53 20.31 -18.46 7.20
CA SER A 53 21.35 -18.60 6.19
C SER A 53 21.23 -17.52 5.10
N ALA A 54 22.34 -17.23 4.42
CA ALA A 54 22.36 -16.31 3.29
C ALA A 54 21.38 -16.74 2.17
N SER A 55 21.20 -18.05 1.94
CA SER A 55 20.21 -18.55 0.99
C SER A 55 18.77 -18.19 1.38
N ILE A 56 18.42 -18.36 2.66
CA ILE A 56 17.08 -18.00 3.16
C ILE A 56 16.85 -16.49 3.03
N LEU A 57 17.86 -15.66 3.30
CA LEU A 57 17.75 -14.21 3.10
C LEU A 57 17.52 -13.88 1.63
N ALA A 58 18.29 -14.48 0.72
CA ALA A 58 18.14 -14.25 -0.72
C ALA A 58 16.76 -14.66 -1.23
N ASP A 59 16.25 -15.81 -0.79
CA ASP A 59 14.92 -16.29 -1.18
C ASP A 59 13.81 -15.45 -0.55
N THR A 60 14.00 -14.98 0.69
CA THR A 60 13.08 -14.03 1.34
C THR A 60 13.06 -12.69 0.60
N ALA A 61 14.21 -12.18 0.15
CA ALA A 61 14.30 -10.95 -0.63
C ALA A 61 13.59 -11.09 -2.00
N LYS A 62 13.77 -12.22 -2.71
CA LYS A 62 13.03 -12.51 -3.94
C LYS A 62 11.52 -12.57 -3.70
N ALA A 63 11.09 -13.21 -2.62
CA ALA A 63 9.67 -13.29 -2.24
C ALA A 63 9.09 -11.90 -1.96
N LEU A 64 9.84 -11.01 -1.29
CA LEU A 64 9.44 -9.62 -1.06
C LEU A 64 9.31 -8.85 -2.38
N GLU A 65 10.26 -9.01 -3.29
CA GLU A 65 10.19 -8.35 -4.59
C GLU A 65 8.95 -8.79 -5.38
N GLN A 66 8.69 -10.09 -5.42
CA GLN A 66 7.49 -10.63 -6.06
C GLN A 66 6.21 -10.13 -5.38
N HIS A 67 6.19 -10.07 -4.04
CA HIS A 67 5.05 -9.54 -3.29
C HIS A 67 4.80 -8.08 -3.63
N ALA A 68 5.85 -7.25 -3.67
CA ALA A 68 5.75 -5.85 -4.03
C ALA A 68 5.23 -5.65 -5.48
N ARG A 69 5.64 -6.50 -6.43
CA ARG A 69 5.10 -6.48 -7.80
C ARG A 69 3.60 -6.75 -7.82
N ILE A 70 3.14 -7.76 -7.07
CA ILE A 70 1.71 -8.08 -6.94
C ILE A 70 0.94 -6.92 -6.30
N CYS A 71 1.46 -6.33 -5.22
CA CYS A 71 0.84 -5.18 -4.57
C CYS A 71 0.67 -4.00 -5.52
N ARG A 72 1.69 -3.65 -6.31
CA ARG A 72 1.60 -2.59 -7.33
C ARG A 72 0.61 -2.90 -8.45
N GLU A 73 0.47 -4.17 -8.84
CA GLU A 73 -0.52 -4.57 -9.83
C GLU A 73 -1.95 -4.44 -9.29
N LEU A 74 -2.18 -4.92 -8.07
CA LEU A 74 -3.47 -4.79 -7.40
C LEU A 74 -3.83 -3.33 -7.16
N GLU A 75 -2.88 -2.50 -6.73
CA GLU A 75 -3.08 -1.07 -6.54
C GLU A 75 -3.56 -0.38 -7.83
N ARG A 76 -2.90 -0.64 -8.97
CA ARG A 76 -3.32 -0.09 -10.27
C ARG A 76 -4.73 -0.50 -10.68
N ARG A 77 -5.14 -1.74 -10.36
CA ARG A 77 -6.47 -2.29 -10.69
C ARG A 77 -7.57 -1.90 -9.71
N LEU A 78 -7.21 -1.53 -8.48
CA LEU A 78 -8.15 -1.13 -7.43
C LEU A 78 -8.29 0.39 -7.32
N SER A 79 -7.32 1.15 -7.84
CA SER A 79 -7.33 2.61 -7.75
C SER A 79 -8.59 3.19 -8.41
N PRO A 80 -9.46 3.90 -7.66
CA PRO A 80 -10.67 4.51 -8.20
C PRO A 80 -10.37 5.74 -9.08
N ALA A 81 -9.09 6.18 -9.15
CA ALA A 81 -8.65 7.22 -10.06
C ALA A 81 -8.85 6.82 -11.54
N PHE A 82 -8.95 5.52 -11.84
CA PHE A 82 -9.29 5.03 -13.17
C PHE A 82 -10.76 4.60 -13.21
N THR A 83 -11.56 5.29 -14.02
CA THR A 83 -13.02 5.07 -14.16
C THR A 83 -13.39 3.64 -14.56
N GLY A 84 -12.49 2.93 -15.24
CA GLY A 84 -12.63 1.52 -15.61
C GLY A 84 -12.53 0.54 -14.43
N ASN A 85 -11.95 0.94 -13.30
CA ASN A 85 -11.83 0.11 -12.10
C ASN A 85 -13.09 0.18 -11.21
N MET A 86 -13.98 1.15 -11.47
CA MET A 86 -15.21 1.31 -10.70
C MET A 86 -16.33 0.42 -11.25
N THR A 87 -17.25 0.02 -10.37
CA THR A 87 -18.53 -0.55 -10.79
C THR A 87 -19.45 0.54 -11.37
N GLU A 88 -20.46 0.14 -12.13
CA GLU A 88 -21.42 1.08 -12.72
C GLU A 88 -22.14 1.92 -11.65
N THR A 89 -22.54 1.29 -10.55
CA THR A 89 -23.16 1.98 -9.41
C THR A 89 -22.23 3.02 -8.79
N GLN A 90 -20.94 2.73 -8.64
CA GLN A 90 -19.96 3.68 -8.10
C GLN A 90 -19.71 4.86 -9.05
N ARG A 91 -19.67 4.63 -10.37
CA ARG A 91 -19.56 5.69 -11.38
C ARG A 91 -20.73 6.68 -11.31
N GLN A 92 -21.94 6.16 -11.20
CA GLN A 92 -23.16 6.97 -11.13
C GLN A 92 -23.19 7.82 -9.84
N GLN A 93 -22.74 7.26 -8.71
CA GLN A 93 -22.64 7.99 -7.44
C GLN A 93 -21.61 9.13 -7.49
N GLU A 94 -20.43 8.90 -8.06
CA GLU A 94 -19.40 9.95 -8.23
C GLU A 94 -19.84 11.05 -9.21
N ALA A 95 -20.47 10.67 -10.34
CA ALA A 95 -21.04 11.63 -11.27
C ALA A 95 -22.12 12.51 -10.61
N GLY A 96 -23.01 11.91 -9.82
CA GLY A 96 -24.06 12.61 -9.07
C GLY A 96 -23.51 13.60 -8.03
N LYS A 97 -22.45 13.24 -7.29
CA LYS A 97 -21.76 14.14 -6.35
C LYS A 97 -21.14 15.35 -7.07
N SER A 98 -20.52 15.14 -8.23
CA SER A 98 -19.92 16.22 -9.02
C SER A 98 -20.96 17.21 -9.55
N ALA A 99 -22.15 16.73 -9.92
CA ALA A 99 -23.25 17.58 -10.37
C ALA A 99 -23.84 18.42 -9.22
N HIS A 100 -23.99 17.82 -8.03
CA HIS A 100 -24.48 18.53 -6.84
C HIS A 100 -23.50 19.62 -6.36
N ALA A 101 -22.19 19.36 -6.44
CA ALA A 101 -21.15 20.36 -6.16
C ALA A 101 -21.17 21.56 -7.13
N ARG A 102 -21.55 21.36 -8.40
CA ARG A 102 -21.67 22.43 -9.41
C ARG A 102 -22.97 23.23 -9.31
N GLY A 103 -24.07 22.62 -8.84
CA GLY A 103 -25.36 23.30 -8.65
C GLY A 103 -25.35 24.32 -7.52
N ARG A 104 -24.52 24.12 -6.49
CA ARG A 104 -24.47 24.97 -5.30
C ARG A 104 -23.79 26.33 -5.52
N LYS A 105 -23.09 26.54 -6.67
CA LYS A 105 -22.44 27.81 -7.01
C LYS A 105 -23.29 28.79 -7.85
N ARG A 106 -24.49 28.43 -8.29
CA ARG A 106 -25.35 29.29 -9.15
C ARG A 106 -26.57 29.90 -8.44
N GLY A 107 -26.68 29.75 -7.13
CA GLY A 107 -27.81 30.26 -6.32
C GLY A 107 -27.58 31.59 -5.57
N GLY A 108 -26.55 32.36 -5.93
CA GLY A 108 -26.35 33.72 -5.40
C GLY A 108 -27.18 34.74 -6.20
N THR A 109 -28.49 34.71 -6.06
CA THR A 109 -29.40 35.69 -6.67
C THR A 109 -29.28 37.05 -6.00
N SER A 110 -28.90 38.03 -6.80
CA SER A 110 -29.22 39.45 -6.74
C SER A 110 -30.56 39.83 -6.09
N SER A 111 -30.55 40.87 -5.27
CA SER A 111 -31.63 41.85 -5.00
C SER A 111 -30.98 43.01 -4.24
N SER A 112 -31.15 44.31 -4.50
CA SER A 112 -32.06 45.06 -5.39
C SER A 112 -31.55 46.51 -5.46
N SER A 113 -31.55 47.10 -6.66
CA SER A 113 -31.44 48.56 -6.85
C SER A 113 -32.63 49.29 -6.22
N GLY A 114 -32.38 50.48 -5.66
CA GLY A 114 -33.39 51.41 -5.21
C GLY A 114 -32.78 52.78 -4.93
N ALA A 115 -32.57 53.57 -5.98
CA ALA A 115 -32.26 54.99 -5.90
C ALA A 115 -33.57 55.78 -5.77
N VAL A 116 -33.70 56.64 -4.76
CA VAL A 116 -34.57 57.82 -4.79
C VAL A 116 -33.92 58.90 -3.93
N GLY A 117 -33.44 59.97 -4.57
CA GLY A 117 -33.17 61.23 -3.89
C GLY A 117 -34.46 62.05 -3.75
N HIS A 118 -34.51 62.92 -2.74
CA HIS A 118 -35.28 64.16 -2.74
C HIS A 118 -34.74 65.07 -1.62
N ASP A 119 -34.51 66.33 -2.02
CA ASP A 119 -34.26 67.58 -1.28
C ASP A 119 -33.43 67.59 0.01
#